data_AF-A0A937TZB7-F1
#
_entry.id   AF-A0A937TZB7-F1
#
_cell.length_a   1.000
_cell.length_b   1.000
_cell.length_c   1.000
_cell.angle_alpha   90.00
_cell.angle_beta   90.00
_cell.angle_gamma   90.00
#
_symmetry.space_group_name_H-M   'P 1'
#
loop_
_entity.id
_entity.type
_entity.pdbx_description
1 polymer ?
#
loop_
_entity_poly.entity_id
_entity_poly.type
_entity_poly.pdbx_seq_one_letter_code
_entity_poly.pdbx_strand_id
1 'polypeptide(L)'
;MKRLAICIGCAIVVWPISGCQRQTGESKILLPPEVAGTWKAKGSPWKIVITPNGKIDSVIIPMGEVEVKPNQTTKAEMRHGEFSTYKTGPCDLEYTPQTRELFVSIEMKKIHIAFPGDAIDGNSIDRFTGPVSEDGKTWIADWVQLFDYGPRFPQDPNDAYSGPLMFEKLED
;
A
#
# COMPACT_ATOMS: atom_id res chain seq x y z
N MET A 1 -6.90 72.51 -31.42
CA MET A 1 -5.82 72.08 -30.50
C MET A 1 -6.45 71.71 -29.15
N LYS A 2 -6.21 70.47 -28.67
CA LYS A 2 -6.01 70.05 -27.24
C LYS A 2 -7.04 70.59 -26.20
N ARG A 3 -7.78 69.82 -25.38
CA ARG A 3 -7.55 68.51 -24.74
C ARG A 3 -8.89 67.90 -24.26
N LEU A 4 -8.99 66.57 -24.35
CA LEU A 4 -9.93 65.75 -23.58
C LEU A 4 -9.57 65.77 -22.09
N ALA A 5 -10.58 65.83 -21.22
CA ALA A 5 -10.48 65.41 -19.82
C ALA A 5 -11.49 64.27 -19.62
N ILE A 6 -10.97 63.06 -19.42
CA ILE A 6 -11.75 61.85 -19.15
C ILE A 6 -11.71 61.62 -17.64
N CYS A 7 -12.87 61.65 -17.00
CA CYS A 7 -13.07 61.23 -15.62
C CYS A 7 -13.03 59.70 -15.52
N ILE A 8 -12.05 59.16 -14.80
CA ILE A 8 -11.98 57.74 -14.46
C ILE A 8 -12.79 57.52 -13.19
N GLY A 9 -13.98 56.93 -13.33
CA GLY A 9 -14.79 56.43 -12.22
C GLY A 9 -14.34 55.02 -11.83
N CYS A 10 -13.91 54.83 -10.59
CA CYS A 10 -13.63 53.53 -9.99
C CYS A 10 -14.93 52.73 -9.79
N ALA A 11 -15.16 51.73 -10.63
CA ALA A 11 -16.15 50.68 -10.36
C ALA A 11 -15.53 49.61 -9.46
N ILE A 12 -15.90 49.63 -8.17
CA ILE A 12 -15.56 48.56 -7.22
C ILE A 12 -16.49 47.38 -7.52
N VAL A 13 -15.99 46.41 -8.30
CA VAL A 13 -16.68 45.14 -8.54
C VAL A 13 -16.33 44.21 -7.39
N VAL A 14 -17.22 44.09 -6.41
CA VAL A 14 -17.13 43.11 -5.33
C VAL A 14 -17.52 41.75 -5.90
N TRP A 15 -16.53 40.90 -6.19
CA TRP A 15 -16.76 39.53 -6.61
C TRP A 15 -17.17 38.70 -5.38
N PRO A 16 -18.32 38.02 -5.37
CA PRO A 16 -18.62 37.05 -4.34
C PRO A 16 -17.66 35.88 -4.48
N ILE A 17 -16.83 35.69 -3.48
CA ILE A 17 -15.93 34.55 -3.34
C ILE A 17 -16.84 33.34 -3.10
N SER A 18 -17.25 32.67 -4.17
CA SER A 18 -17.91 31.36 -4.09
C SER A 18 -16.91 30.40 -3.47
N GLY A 19 -16.97 30.25 -2.16
CA GLY A 19 -16.26 29.20 -1.43
C GLY A 19 -16.75 27.85 -1.93
N CYS A 20 -15.97 27.22 -2.80
CA CYS A 20 -16.08 25.78 -3.02
C CYS A 20 -15.77 25.10 -1.68
N GLN A 21 -16.83 24.79 -0.95
CA GLN A 21 -16.80 23.93 0.21
C GLN A 21 -16.32 22.55 -0.28
N ARG A 22 -15.02 22.29 -0.17
CA ARG A 22 -14.43 20.97 -0.42
C ARG A 22 -15.13 20.00 0.52
N GLN A 23 -16.07 19.22 0.00
CA GLN A 23 -16.55 18.04 0.66
C GLN A 23 -15.39 17.04 0.69
N THR A 24 -14.60 17.06 1.75
CA THR A 24 -13.80 15.91 2.19
C THR A 24 -14.76 14.90 2.80
N GLY A 25 -15.71 14.41 2.01
CA GLY A 25 -16.38 13.16 2.31
C GLY A 25 -15.44 12.07 1.84
N GLU A 26 -14.89 11.29 2.78
CA GLU A 26 -14.30 10.00 2.44
C GLU A 26 -15.40 9.18 1.75
N SER A 27 -15.45 9.22 0.42
CA SER A 27 -16.31 8.32 -0.35
C SER A 27 -15.82 6.91 -0.03
N LYS A 28 -16.57 6.22 0.81
CA LYS A 28 -16.29 4.84 1.20
C LYS A 28 -16.36 3.98 -0.05
N ILE A 29 -15.22 3.68 -0.65
CA ILE A 29 -15.13 2.76 -1.79
C ILE A 29 -15.60 1.40 -1.26
N LEU A 30 -16.69 0.89 -1.82
CA LEU A 30 -17.13 -0.47 -1.56
C LEU A 30 -16.50 -1.36 -2.62
N LEU A 31 -15.65 -2.28 -2.18
CA LEU A 31 -15.11 -3.28 -3.09
C LEU A 31 -16.19 -4.31 -3.43
N PRO A 32 -16.16 -4.86 -4.65
CA PRO A 32 -16.95 -6.03 -4.96
C PRO A 32 -16.63 -7.20 -4.00
N PRO A 33 -17.61 -8.01 -3.60
CA PRO A 33 -17.41 -9.14 -2.68
C PRO A 33 -16.35 -10.12 -3.15
N GLU A 34 -16.14 -10.27 -4.46
CA GLU A 34 -15.11 -11.12 -5.04
C GLU A 34 -13.69 -10.65 -4.69
N VAL A 35 -13.46 -9.36 -4.42
CA VAL A 35 -12.13 -8.82 -4.08
C VAL A 35 -11.86 -8.82 -2.58
N ALA A 36 -12.86 -8.45 -1.77
CA ALA A 36 -12.72 -8.41 -0.32
C ALA A 36 -12.62 -9.82 0.27
N GLY A 37 -11.75 -10.03 1.27
CA GLY A 37 -11.52 -11.31 1.93
C GLY A 37 -10.05 -11.57 2.24
N THR A 38 -9.73 -12.81 2.58
CA THR A 38 -8.36 -13.22 2.89
C THR A 38 -7.73 -13.92 1.68
N TRP A 39 -6.61 -13.40 1.21
CA TRP A 39 -5.85 -13.93 0.08
C TRP A 39 -4.55 -14.56 0.59
N LYS A 40 -4.32 -15.85 0.28
CA LYS A 40 -3.11 -16.58 0.67
C LYS A 40 -2.32 -16.98 -0.58
N ALA A 41 -1.04 -16.61 -0.64
CA ALA A 41 -0.18 -17.03 -1.74
C ALA A 41 0.14 -18.53 -1.65
N LYS A 42 0.08 -19.22 -2.78
CA LYS A 42 0.49 -20.62 -2.90
C LYS A 42 2.02 -20.72 -2.85
N GLY A 43 2.52 -21.57 -1.96
CA GLY A 43 3.97 -21.80 -1.81
C GLY A 43 4.75 -20.64 -1.21
N SER A 44 4.06 -19.62 -0.68
CA SER A 44 4.68 -18.47 -0.01
C SER A 44 3.94 -18.12 1.28
N PRO A 45 4.61 -17.57 2.30
CA PRO A 45 3.94 -17.14 3.52
C PRO A 45 2.97 -15.96 3.33
N TRP A 46 3.07 -15.21 2.23
CA TRP A 46 2.21 -14.06 1.95
C TRP A 46 0.72 -14.36 2.20
N LYS A 47 0.11 -13.56 3.08
CA LYS A 47 -1.33 -13.52 3.31
C LYS A 47 -1.77 -12.08 3.39
N ILE A 48 -2.83 -11.68 2.71
CA ILE A 48 -3.32 -10.30 2.68
C ILE A 48 -4.81 -10.32 3.01
N VAL A 49 -5.22 -9.57 4.03
CA VAL A 49 -6.62 -9.44 4.44
C VAL A 49 -7.15 -8.11 3.93
N ILE A 50 -8.10 -8.17 3.00
CA ILE A 50 -8.73 -7.02 2.37
C ILE A 50 -10.15 -6.89 2.91
N THR A 51 -10.46 -5.73 3.48
CA THR A 51 -11.80 -5.43 3.99
C THR A 51 -12.75 -4.99 2.87
N PRO A 52 -14.08 -5.14 3.06
CA PRO A 52 -15.06 -4.68 2.08
C PRO A 52 -15.03 -3.19 1.73
N ASN A 53 -14.37 -2.36 2.55
CA ASN A 53 -14.28 -0.91 2.36
C ASN A 53 -13.03 -0.46 1.59
N GLY A 54 -12.30 -1.40 0.95
CA GLY A 54 -11.13 -1.06 0.15
C GLY A 54 -9.86 -0.82 0.95
N LYS A 55 -9.78 -1.34 2.17
CA LYS A 55 -8.58 -1.23 3.02
C LYS A 55 -7.96 -2.59 3.30
N ILE A 56 -6.64 -2.62 3.41
CA ILE A 56 -5.88 -3.76 3.92
C ILE A 56 -5.99 -3.74 5.46
N ASP A 57 -6.46 -4.82 6.07
CA ASP A 57 -6.53 -4.96 7.54
C ASP A 57 -5.19 -5.46 8.11
N SER A 58 -4.68 -6.54 7.52
CA SER A 58 -3.41 -7.14 7.91
C SER A 58 -2.74 -7.90 6.78
N VAL A 59 -1.45 -8.18 6.99
CA VAL A 59 -0.57 -8.86 6.05
C VAL A 59 0.33 -9.83 6.81
N ILE A 60 0.47 -11.08 6.38
CA ILE A 60 1.58 -11.94 6.79
C ILE A 60 2.68 -11.83 5.75
N ILE A 61 3.89 -11.48 6.20
CA ILE A 61 5.07 -11.33 5.35
C ILE A 61 5.97 -12.59 5.42
N PRO A 62 6.75 -12.92 4.37
CA PRO A 62 7.69 -14.05 4.40
C PRO A 62 8.80 -13.93 5.44
N MET A 63 9.10 -12.71 5.88
CA MET A 63 10.16 -12.41 6.83
C MET A 63 9.71 -12.74 8.27
N GLY A 64 9.87 -14.01 8.64
CA GLY A 64 9.49 -14.52 9.96
C GLY A 64 7.99 -14.87 10.09
N GLU A 65 7.26 -14.91 8.98
CA GLU A 65 5.81 -15.20 8.94
C GLU A 65 5.00 -14.32 9.90
N VAL A 66 5.42 -13.07 10.04
CA VAL A 66 4.84 -12.12 11.00
C VAL A 66 3.62 -11.44 10.40
N GLU A 67 2.54 -11.38 11.19
CA GLU A 67 1.39 -10.56 10.86
C GLU A 67 1.67 -9.09 11.21
N VAL A 68 1.57 -8.22 10.21
CA VAL A 68 1.73 -6.78 10.32
C VAL A 68 0.44 -6.07 9.91
N LYS A 69 0.24 -4.87 10.46
CA LYS A 69 -0.93 -4.03 10.17
C LYS A 69 -0.47 -2.66 9.64
N PRO A 70 -1.22 -2.03 8.71
CA PRO A 70 -0.82 -0.73 8.17
C PRO A 70 -0.60 0.31 9.27
N ASN A 71 0.47 1.09 9.13
CA ASN A 71 0.87 2.17 10.06
C ASN A 71 1.12 1.72 11.51
N GLN A 72 1.41 0.44 11.75
CA GLN A 72 1.72 -0.10 13.08
C GLN A 72 3.16 -0.60 13.18
N THR A 73 3.62 -0.81 14.41
CA THR A 73 4.87 -1.52 14.69
C THR A 73 4.54 -2.86 15.34
N THR A 74 4.90 -3.94 14.68
CA THR A 74 4.79 -5.30 15.21
C THR A 74 6.12 -5.72 15.81
N LYS A 75 6.08 -6.37 16.97
CA LYS A 75 7.22 -7.03 17.61
C LYS A 75 7.00 -8.53 17.54
N ALA A 76 7.99 -9.28 17.05
CA ALA A 76 7.92 -10.74 16.96
C ALA A 76 9.11 -11.36 17.69
N GLU A 77 8.83 -12.38 18.50
CA GLU A 77 9.88 -13.17 19.15
C GLU A 77 10.48 -14.16 18.14
N MET A 78 11.80 -14.17 18.06
CA MET A 78 12.57 -15.04 17.19
C MET A 78 12.88 -16.35 17.90
N ARG A 79 13.33 -17.37 17.15
CA ARG A 79 13.59 -18.72 17.68
C ARG A 79 14.55 -18.77 18.87
N HIS A 80 15.46 -17.79 19.00
CA HIS A 80 16.45 -17.74 20.08
C HIS A 80 16.10 -16.73 21.19
N GLY A 81 14.86 -16.22 21.21
CA GLY A 81 14.34 -15.34 22.25
C GLY A 81 14.65 -13.85 22.04
N GLU A 82 15.41 -13.49 21.00
CA GLU A 82 15.52 -12.10 20.57
C GLU A 82 14.22 -11.63 19.93
N PHE A 83 14.06 -10.31 19.83
CA PHE A 83 12.87 -9.73 19.23
C PHE A 83 13.21 -8.94 17.99
N SER A 84 12.49 -9.25 16.92
CA SER A 84 12.47 -8.47 15.69
C SER A 84 11.34 -7.44 15.74
N THR A 85 11.53 -6.32 15.06
CA THR A 85 10.50 -5.28 14.94
C THR A 85 10.26 -4.93 13.49
N TYR A 86 8.99 -4.72 13.15
CA TYR A 86 8.51 -4.45 11.81
C TYR A 86 7.59 -3.25 11.88
N LYS A 87 8.02 -2.12 11.30
CA LYS A 87 7.23 -0.89 11.22
C LYS A 87 6.68 -0.75 9.80
N THR A 88 5.37 -0.92 9.67
CA THR A 88 4.65 -0.79 8.40
C THR A 88 4.26 0.67 8.17
N GLY A 89 4.33 1.09 6.91
CA GLY A 89 3.76 2.35 6.42
C GLY A 89 2.28 2.21 6.06
N PRO A 90 1.74 3.14 5.25
CA PRO A 90 0.47 2.93 4.56
C PRO A 90 0.56 1.69 3.67
N CYS A 91 -0.57 1.00 3.52
CA CYS A 91 -0.74 0.01 2.48
C CYS A 91 -1.81 0.53 1.52
N ASP A 92 -1.48 0.57 0.25
CA ASP A 92 -2.36 1.08 -0.79
C ASP A 92 -3.07 -0.08 -1.48
N LEU A 93 -4.31 0.16 -1.88
CA LEU A 93 -5.13 -0.80 -2.60
C LEU A 93 -5.92 -0.08 -3.69
N GLU A 94 -5.85 -0.58 -4.90
CA GLU A 94 -6.64 -0.11 -6.03
C GLU A 94 -7.25 -1.30 -6.77
N TYR A 95 -8.48 -1.15 -7.22
CA TYR A 95 -9.16 -2.16 -8.02
C TYR A 95 -9.84 -1.52 -9.23
N THR A 96 -9.55 -2.05 -10.42
CA THR A 96 -10.16 -1.61 -11.69
C THR A 96 -11.18 -2.64 -12.15
N PRO A 97 -12.50 -2.41 -12.00
CA PRO A 97 -13.52 -3.42 -12.31
C PRO A 97 -13.55 -3.87 -13.78
N GLN A 98 -13.17 -2.98 -14.71
CA GLN A 98 -13.20 -3.27 -16.15
C GLN A 98 -12.19 -4.35 -16.54
N THR A 99 -11.03 -4.36 -15.89
CA THR A 99 -9.94 -5.33 -16.13
C THR A 99 -9.83 -6.37 -15.02
N ARG A 100 -10.56 -6.19 -13.92
CA ARG A 100 -10.46 -6.94 -12.66
C ARG A 100 -9.07 -6.87 -12.05
N GLU A 101 -8.28 -5.86 -12.42
CA GLU A 101 -6.93 -5.68 -11.93
C GLU A 101 -6.97 -5.21 -10.48
N LEU A 102 -6.34 -5.98 -9.60
CA LEU A 102 -6.10 -5.65 -8.21
C LEU A 102 -4.63 -5.27 -8.05
N PHE A 103 -4.41 -4.07 -7.52
CA PHE A 103 -3.12 -3.57 -7.10
C PHE A 103 -3.06 -3.47 -5.58
N VAL A 104 -1.98 -3.97 -5.00
CA VAL A 104 -1.67 -3.86 -3.57
C VAL A 104 -0.22 -3.41 -3.41
N SER A 105 0.01 -2.37 -2.60
CA SER A 105 1.34 -1.92 -2.20
C SER A 105 1.48 -1.99 -0.69
N ILE A 106 2.58 -2.58 -0.21
CA ILE A 106 2.88 -2.77 1.21
C ILE A 106 4.24 -2.12 1.48
N GLU A 107 4.24 -1.04 2.25
CA GLU A 107 5.47 -0.36 2.66
C GLU A 107 5.93 -0.87 4.04
N MET A 108 7.15 -1.36 4.12
CA MET A 108 7.85 -1.65 5.36
C MET A 108 8.87 -0.55 5.61
N LYS A 109 8.46 0.49 6.36
CA LYS A 109 9.29 1.68 6.65
C LYS A 109 10.57 1.35 7.40
N LYS A 110 10.50 0.37 8.29
CA LYS A 110 11.67 -0.11 9.03
C LYS A 110 11.48 -1.56 9.41
N ILE A 111 12.49 -2.35 9.11
CA ILE A 111 12.64 -3.74 9.49
C ILE A 111 13.89 -3.82 10.36
N HIS A 112 13.78 -4.53 11.49
CA HIS A 112 14.91 -4.91 12.32
C HIS A 112 14.73 -6.39 12.67
N ILE A 113 15.55 -7.25 12.09
CA ILE A 113 15.54 -8.68 12.33
C ILE A 113 16.71 -9.01 13.25
N ALA A 114 16.43 -9.41 14.48
CA ALA A 114 17.45 -9.79 15.44
C ALA A 114 17.80 -11.28 15.30
N PHE A 115 19.08 -11.61 15.41
CA PHE A 115 19.61 -12.96 15.52
C PHE A 115 20.81 -12.98 16.49
N PRO A 116 21.27 -14.15 16.95
CA PRO A 116 22.32 -14.21 17.96
C PRO A 116 23.59 -13.44 17.56
N GLY A 117 23.85 -12.34 18.29
CA GLY A 117 25.03 -11.50 18.13
C GLY A 117 24.98 -10.49 16.97
N ASP A 118 23.87 -10.39 16.23
CA ASP A 118 23.81 -9.56 15.02
C ASP A 118 22.35 -9.22 14.61
N ALA A 119 22.19 -8.32 13.63
CA ALA A 119 20.88 -7.91 13.12
C ALA A 119 20.92 -7.49 11.64
N ILE A 120 19.77 -7.62 10.98
CA ILE A 120 19.50 -7.03 9.68
C ILE A 120 18.55 -5.86 9.89
N ASP A 121 18.98 -4.67 9.49
CA ASP A 121 18.13 -3.49 9.42
C ASP A 121 17.80 -3.20 7.95
N GLY A 122 16.60 -2.71 7.68
CA GLY A 122 16.23 -2.38 6.32
C GLY A 122 14.86 -1.75 6.17
N ASN A 123 14.44 -1.62 4.93
CA ASN A 123 13.09 -1.24 4.52
C ASN A 123 12.71 -2.01 3.24
N SER A 124 11.42 -2.10 2.95
CA SER A 124 10.96 -2.70 1.71
C SER A 124 9.69 -2.05 1.19
N ILE A 125 9.49 -2.17 -0.12
CA ILE A 125 8.23 -1.93 -0.78
C ILE A 125 7.90 -3.17 -1.61
N ASP A 126 6.77 -3.79 -1.29
CA ASP A 126 6.24 -4.95 -2.00
C ASP A 126 4.98 -4.54 -2.77
N ARG A 127 4.98 -4.76 -4.09
CA ARG A 127 3.85 -4.45 -4.98
C ARG A 127 3.34 -5.72 -5.64
N PHE A 128 2.04 -5.88 -5.65
CA PHE A 128 1.34 -7.01 -6.25
C PHE A 128 0.32 -6.46 -7.23
N THR A 129 0.39 -6.85 -8.50
CA THR A 129 -0.52 -6.36 -9.54
C THR A 129 -1.01 -7.52 -10.38
N GLY A 130 -2.31 -7.63 -10.58
CA GLY A 130 -2.84 -8.58 -11.56
C GLY A 130 -4.34 -8.84 -11.43
N PRO A 131 -4.92 -9.60 -12.36
CA PRO A 131 -6.36 -9.80 -12.40
C PRO A 131 -6.85 -10.78 -11.31
N VAL A 132 -7.97 -10.44 -10.66
CA VAL A 132 -8.77 -11.37 -9.87
C VAL A 132 -9.62 -12.21 -10.83
N SER A 133 -9.60 -13.54 -10.68
CA SER A 133 -10.34 -14.47 -11.54
C SER A 133 -11.84 -14.22 -11.51
N GLU A 134 -12.54 -14.66 -12.55
CA GLU A 134 -13.97 -14.40 -12.73
C GLU A 134 -14.85 -14.83 -11.55
N ASP A 135 -14.52 -15.97 -10.96
CA ASP A 135 -15.17 -16.57 -9.80
C ASP A 135 -14.75 -15.97 -8.46
N GLY A 136 -13.78 -15.04 -8.45
CA GLY A 136 -13.28 -14.39 -7.24
C GLY A 136 -12.45 -15.31 -6.34
N LYS A 137 -11.97 -16.45 -6.85
CA LYS A 137 -11.25 -17.46 -6.04
C LYS A 137 -9.74 -17.36 -6.13
N THR A 138 -9.22 -16.80 -7.22
CA THR A 138 -7.78 -16.72 -7.48
C THR A 138 -7.37 -15.31 -7.90
N TRP A 139 -6.13 -14.96 -7.60
CA TRP A 139 -5.51 -13.72 -8.04
C TRP A 139 -4.07 -14.02 -8.42
N ILE A 140 -3.76 -13.91 -9.71
CA ILE A 140 -2.40 -14.09 -10.23
C ILE A 140 -1.77 -12.70 -10.27
N ALA A 141 -0.85 -12.45 -9.36
CA ALA A 141 -0.19 -11.17 -9.19
C ALA A 141 1.26 -11.24 -9.67
N ASP A 142 1.66 -10.27 -10.49
CA ASP A 142 3.06 -9.92 -10.66
C ASP A 142 3.53 -9.25 -9.37
N TRP A 143 4.43 -9.91 -8.66
CA TRP A 143 5.07 -9.38 -7.46
C TRP A 143 6.37 -8.70 -7.85
N VAL A 144 6.54 -7.47 -7.38
CA VAL A 144 7.80 -6.72 -7.43
C VAL A 144 8.17 -6.32 -6.01
N GLN A 145 9.39 -6.66 -5.61
CA GLN A 145 9.96 -6.29 -4.32
C GLN A 145 11.17 -5.39 -4.54
N LEU A 146 11.17 -4.27 -3.80
CA LEU A 146 12.33 -3.41 -3.63
C LEU A 146 12.72 -3.50 -2.16
N PHE A 147 13.89 -4.10 -1.88
CA PHE A 147 14.39 -4.25 -0.52
C PHE A 147 15.71 -3.47 -0.36
N ASP A 148 15.80 -2.68 0.69
CA ASP A 148 17.01 -1.99 1.10
C ASP A 148 17.47 -2.56 2.45
N TYR A 149 18.55 -3.35 2.44
CA TYR A 149 19.18 -3.94 3.62
C TYR A 149 20.08 -2.96 4.39
N GLY A 150 19.96 -1.66 4.09
CA GLY A 150 20.73 -0.61 4.71
C GLY A 150 22.21 -0.61 4.30
N PRO A 151 23.03 0.24 4.93
CA PRO A 151 24.40 0.52 4.50
C PRO A 151 25.35 -0.68 4.63
N ARG A 152 24.97 -1.70 5.42
CA ARG A 152 25.79 -2.90 5.62
C ARG A 152 25.74 -3.85 4.43
N PHE A 153 24.64 -3.86 3.70
CA PHE A 153 24.40 -4.75 2.57
C PHE A 153 23.88 -3.92 1.39
N PRO A 154 24.72 -3.05 0.79
CA PRO A 154 24.30 -2.18 -0.29
C PRO A 154 23.80 -3.02 -1.47
N GLN A 155 22.55 -2.79 -1.86
CA GLN A 155 21.93 -3.38 -3.03
C GLN A 155 22.09 -2.43 -4.23
N ASP A 156 22.14 -2.99 -5.44
CA ASP A 156 21.95 -2.18 -6.63
C ASP A 156 20.48 -1.68 -6.61
N PRO A 157 20.22 -0.37 -6.73
CA PRO A 157 18.85 0.15 -6.76
C PRO A 157 18.00 -0.40 -7.92
N ASN A 158 18.62 -1.08 -8.90
CA ASN A 158 17.94 -1.77 -10.00
C ASN A 158 17.73 -3.27 -9.75
N ASP A 159 18.23 -3.82 -8.64
CA ASP A 159 18.06 -5.24 -8.25
C ASP A 159 16.69 -5.44 -7.59
N ALA A 160 15.64 -5.26 -8.40
CA ALA A 160 14.28 -5.56 -8.00
C ALA A 160 14.03 -7.06 -8.19
N TYR A 161 13.62 -7.76 -7.13
CA TYR A 161 13.07 -9.09 -7.31
C TYR A 161 11.71 -8.98 -7.97
N SER A 162 11.46 -9.79 -9.00
CA SER A 162 10.14 -9.91 -9.60
C SER A 162 9.80 -11.35 -9.95
N GLY A 163 8.55 -11.73 -9.72
CA GLY A 163 8.01 -13.01 -10.13
C GLY A 163 6.51 -13.11 -9.87
N PRO A 164 5.82 -14.04 -10.54
CA PRO A 164 4.39 -14.23 -10.32
C PRO A 164 4.13 -14.92 -8.98
N LEU A 165 3.07 -14.51 -8.30
CA LEU A 165 2.46 -15.21 -7.18
C LEU A 165 1.00 -15.50 -7.47
N MET A 166 0.59 -16.73 -7.21
CA MET A 166 -0.82 -17.09 -7.26
C MET A 166 -1.38 -17.06 -5.84
N PHE A 167 -2.35 -16.17 -5.61
CA PHE A 167 -3.13 -16.12 -4.39
C PHE A 167 -4.42 -16.90 -4.56
N GLU A 168 -4.78 -17.66 -3.53
CA GLU A 168 -6.07 -18.31 -3.38
C GLU A 168 -6.85 -17.57 -2.29
N LYS A 169 -8.12 -17.30 -2.55
CA LYS A 169 -9.01 -16.72 -1.56
C LYS A 169 -9.42 -17.81 -0.57
N LEU A 170 -9.22 -17.56 0.72
CA LEU A 170 -9.70 -18.46 1.76
C LEU A 170 -11.22 -18.28 1.90
N GLU A 171 -11.94 -19.40 1.94
CA GLU A 171 -13.36 -19.39 2.29
C GLU A 171 -13.48 -19.06 3.78
N ASP A 172 -14.35 -18.11 4.12
CA ASP A 172 -14.68 -17.74 5.51
C ASP A 172 -15.60 -18.78 6.17
#